data_AF-A0A9X3AFA1-F1
#
_entry.id   AF-A0A9X3AFA1-F1
#
_cell.length_a   1.000
_cell.length_b   1.000
_cell.length_c   1.000
_cell.angle_alpha   90.00
_cell.angle_beta   90.00
_cell.angle_gamma   90.00
#
_symmetry.space_group_name_H-M   'P 1'
#
loop_
_entity.id
_entity.type
_entity.pdbx_description
1 polymer ?
#
loop_
_entity_poly.entity_id
_entity_poly.type
_entity_poly.pdbx_seq_one_letter_code
_entity_poly.pdbx_strand_id
1 'polypeptide(L)'
;MRNTSPDVDDESPPSGAPLIWLAVVLGIACAAAAISGVAMVMNSDGGAALEIGKLLMTLAVALAVGGVATVIIRVAEDARSTQVRIAEQARSESLRDNDLDRAEKAEWAELLRQVVEVDESLAAARQLILAHKTAKTYAEQYKSLLESRLTLRRVILDPLMANDTSKDLRAALRRMLDYLEALSSEYEREYLPVARQQRLDEECVTVLVRALAETTPADRSSSALSQLYDPTQAWKMLEDRSRFPVLNGLLQPSKYRDGEFTTSYNEAKTILESHCGIERKVSIAPIILGNVKPT
;
A
#
# COMPACT_ATOMS: atom_id res chain seq x y z
N MET A 1 -9.18 -31.28 -9.04
CA MET A 1 -10.55 -31.70 -9.46
C MET A 1 -11.54 -30.68 -8.90
N ARG A 2 -11.95 -29.69 -9.70
CA ARG A 2 -13.03 -28.75 -9.36
C ARG A 2 -14.17 -29.01 -10.33
N ASN A 3 -15.34 -29.34 -9.79
CA ASN A 3 -16.60 -29.43 -10.53
C ASN A 3 -16.94 -28.04 -11.09
N THR A 4 -16.80 -27.88 -12.40
CA THR A 4 -17.48 -26.83 -13.16
C THR A 4 -18.92 -27.28 -13.35
N SER A 5 -19.82 -26.80 -12.49
CA SER A 5 -21.25 -26.92 -12.73
C SER A 5 -21.57 -26.01 -13.93
N PRO A 6 -22.19 -26.52 -15.02
CA PRO A 6 -22.68 -25.65 -16.07
C PRO A 6 -23.83 -24.82 -15.48
N ASP A 7 -23.66 -23.51 -15.47
CA ASP A 7 -24.77 -22.59 -15.29
C ASP A 7 -25.82 -22.93 -16.35
N VAL A 8 -26.97 -23.39 -15.87
CA VAL A 8 -28.16 -23.57 -16.67
C VAL A 8 -28.62 -22.16 -17.00
N ASP A 9 -28.46 -21.77 -18.27
CA ASP A 9 -29.04 -20.56 -18.83
C ASP A 9 -30.56 -20.64 -18.63
N ASP A 10 -31.04 -20.03 -17.56
CA ASP A 10 -32.45 -19.80 -17.30
C ASP A 10 -32.91 -18.73 -18.31
N GLU A 11 -33.23 -19.20 -19.52
CA GLU A 11 -33.93 -18.44 -20.57
C GLU A 11 -35.33 -18.08 -20.06
N SER A 12 -35.38 -17.18 -19.08
CA SER A 12 -36.58 -16.47 -18.71
C SER A 12 -37.07 -15.77 -19.99
N PRO A 13 -38.28 -16.10 -20.49
CA PRO A 13 -38.80 -15.49 -21.71
C PRO A 13 -38.78 -13.97 -21.52
N PRO A 14 -38.33 -13.20 -22.53
CA PRO A 14 -38.19 -11.75 -22.39
C PRO A 14 -39.52 -11.19 -21.91
N SER A 15 -39.50 -10.51 -20.76
CA SER A 15 -40.68 -10.04 -20.01
C SER A 15 -41.60 -9.09 -20.79
N GLY A 16 -41.25 -8.74 -22.04
CA GLY A 16 -42.06 -7.97 -22.98
C GLY A 16 -42.95 -8.82 -23.92
N ALA A 17 -42.75 -10.14 -24.02
CA ALA A 17 -43.53 -11.00 -24.91
C ALA A 17 -45.06 -10.91 -24.73
N PRO A 18 -45.63 -10.91 -23.51
CA PRO A 18 -47.08 -10.82 -23.34
C PRO A 18 -47.64 -9.44 -23.70
N LEU A 19 -46.88 -8.36 -23.50
CA LEU A 19 -47.28 -6.99 -23.84
C LEU A 19 -47.29 -6.76 -25.35
N ILE A 20 -46.28 -7.28 -26.06
CA ILE A 20 -46.23 -7.24 -27.53
C ILE A 20 -47.40 -8.03 -28.10
N TRP A 21 -47.69 -9.21 -27.56
CA TRP A 21 -48.80 -10.04 -28.03
C TRP A 21 -50.16 -9.36 -27.80
N LEU A 22 -50.35 -8.73 -26.65
CA LEU A 22 -51.57 -7.97 -26.34
C LEU A 22 -51.73 -6.75 -27.25
N ALA A 23 -50.64 -6.03 -27.55
CA ALA A 23 -50.64 -4.92 -28.50
C ALA A 23 -51.01 -5.37 -29.92
N VAL A 24 -50.49 -6.52 -30.36
CA VAL A 24 -50.82 -7.13 -31.65
C VAL A 24 -52.30 -7.53 -31.70
N VAL A 25 -52.82 -8.20 -30.67
CA VAL A 25 -54.24 -8.58 -30.59
C VAL A 25 -55.16 -7.36 -30.59
N LEU A 26 -54.82 -6.33 -29.81
CA LEU A 26 -55.58 -5.08 -29.77
C LEU A 26 -55.56 -4.36 -31.13
N GLY A 27 -54.42 -4.36 -31.82
CA GLY A 27 -54.28 -3.83 -33.18
C GLY A 27 -55.19 -4.55 -34.18
N ILE A 28 -55.21 -5.90 -34.13
CA ILE A 28 -56.09 -6.73 -34.96
C ILE A 28 -57.57 -6.43 -34.66
N ALA A 29 -57.95 -6.33 -33.38
CA ALA A 29 -59.32 -6.03 -32.97
C ALA A 29 -59.77 -4.63 -33.44
N CYS A 30 -58.90 -3.61 -33.36
CA CYS A 30 -59.17 -2.28 -33.87
C CYS A 30 -59.35 -2.27 -35.40
N ALA A 31 -58.52 -3.02 -36.12
CA ALA A 31 -58.65 -3.17 -37.57
C ALA A 31 -59.98 -3.84 -37.97
N ALA A 32 -60.37 -4.91 -37.27
CA ALA A 32 -61.65 -5.59 -37.49
C ALA A 32 -62.86 -4.67 -37.21
N ALA A 33 -62.82 -3.89 -36.14
CA ALA A 33 -63.85 -2.92 -35.81
C ALA A 33 -63.97 -1.80 -36.86
N ALA A 34 -62.84 -1.28 -37.36
CA ALA A 34 -62.82 -0.29 -38.42
C ALA A 34 -63.42 -0.82 -39.73
N ILE A 35 -63.04 -2.04 -40.15
CA ILE A 35 -63.59 -2.71 -41.34
C ILE A 35 -65.11 -2.91 -41.18
N SER A 36 -65.57 -3.36 -40.02
CA SER A 36 -67.00 -3.54 -39.74
C SER A 36 -67.76 -2.21 -39.76
N GLY A 37 -67.18 -1.12 -39.23
CA GLY A 37 -67.77 0.21 -39.27
C GLY A 37 -67.92 0.76 -40.70
N VAL A 38 -66.89 0.60 -41.53
CA VAL A 38 -66.93 0.97 -42.96
C VAL A 38 -68.01 0.18 -43.70
N ALA A 39 -68.08 -1.14 -43.49
CA ALA A 39 -69.08 -1.99 -44.11
C ALA A 39 -70.52 -1.61 -43.72
N MET A 40 -70.74 -1.23 -42.45
CA MET A 40 -72.05 -0.74 -41.98
C MET A 40 -72.45 0.59 -42.63
N VAL A 41 -71.52 1.54 -42.73
CA VAL A 41 -71.77 2.85 -43.36
C VAL A 41 -72.09 2.70 -44.85
N MET A 42 -71.43 1.77 -45.55
CA MET A 42 -71.67 1.53 -46.97
C MET A 42 -73.00 0.82 -47.27
N ASN A 43 -73.60 0.14 -46.28
CA ASN A 43 -74.83 -0.64 -46.46
C ASN A 43 -76.08 -0.05 -45.76
N SER A 44 -76.00 1.11 -45.12
CA SER A 44 -77.14 1.65 -44.35
C SER A 44 -77.86 2.81 -45.06
N ASP A 45 -79.15 2.63 -45.35
CA ASP A 45 -80.05 3.68 -45.86
C ASP A 45 -80.71 4.52 -44.73
N GLY A 46 -80.40 4.25 -43.45
CA GLY A 46 -81.04 4.86 -42.28
C GLY A 46 -80.07 5.64 -41.38
N GLY A 47 -80.49 6.82 -40.91
CA GLY A 47 -79.66 7.76 -40.15
C GLY A 47 -79.06 7.24 -38.85
N ALA A 48 -79.75 6.33 -38.14
CA ALA A 48 -79.28 5.80 -36.85
C ALA A 48 -78.04 4.88 -36.97
N ALA A 49 -77.94 4.08 -38.04
CA ALA A 49 -76.80 3.18 -38.25
C ALA A 49 -75.52 3.96 -38.61
N LEU A 50 -75.67 5.09 -39.30
CA LEU A 50 -74.57 5.98 -39.66
C LEU A 50 -73.96 6.70 -38.45
N GLU A 51 -74.78 7.05 -37.44
CA GLU A 51 -74.29 7.61 -36.18
C GLU A 51 -73.51 6.59 -35.35
N ILE A 52 -74.01 5.35 -35.26
CA ILE A 52 -73.32 4.25 -34.56
C ILE A 52 -71.98 3.93 -35.24
N GLY A 53 -71.94 3.88 -36.58
CA GLY A 53 -70.71 3.65 -37.34
C GLY A 53 -69.65 4.73 -37.10
N LYS A 54 -70.06 6.00 -37.00
CA LYS A 54 -69.15 7.11 -36.64
C LYS A 54 -68.60 6.97 -35.23
N LEU A 55 -69.43 6.60 -34.25
CA LEU A 55 -68.99 6.39 -32.86
C LEU A 55 -68.00 5.22 -32.74
N LEU A 56 -68.21 4.13 -33.49
CA LEU A 56 -67.28 3.00 -33.50
C LEU A 56 -65.93 3.37 -34.15
N MET A 57 -65.95 4.15 -35.23
CA MET A 57 -64.73 4.67 -35.86
C MET A 57 -63.94 5.59 -34.93
N THR A 58 -64.60 6.53 -34.24
CA THR A 58 -63.92 7.44 -33.32
C THR A 58 -63.36 6.70 -32.10
N LEU A 59 -64.08 5.70 -31.58
CA LEU A 59 -63.60 4.84 -30.50
C LEU A 59 -62.39 3.99 -30.93
N ALA A 60 -62.44 3.39 -32.13
CA ALA A 60 -61.34 2.60 -32.67
C ALA A 60 -60.07 3.45 -32.87
N VAL A 61 -60.20 4.67 -33.40
CA VAL A 61 -59.08 5.61 -33.55
C VAL A 61 -58.54 6.03 -32.18
N ALA A 62 -59.41 6.36 -31.23
CA ALA A 62 -58.99 6.75 -29.88
C ALA A 62 -58.23 5.62 -29.16
N LEU A 63 -58.71 4.37 -29.26
CA LEU A 63 -58.06 3.20 -28.68
C LEU A 63 -56.74 2.86 -29.38
N ALA A 64 -56.70 2.97 -30.71
CA ALA A 64 -55.47 2.74 -31.47
C ALA A 64 -54.38 3.75 -31.11
N VAL A 65 -54.71 5.06 -31.08
CA VAL A 65 -53.74 6.11 -30.75
C VAL A 65 -53.34 6.04 -29.27
N GLY A 66 -54.29 5.87 -28.35
CA GLY A 66 -54.03 5.78 -26.92
C GLY A 66 -53.26 4.52 -26.52
N GLY A 67 -53.62 3.37 -27.11
CA GLY A 67 -52.95 2.09 -26.88
C GLY A 67 -51.52 2.07 -27.39
N VAL A 68 -51.29 2.53 -28.63
CA VAL A 68 -49.94 2.60 -29.23
C VAL A 68 -49.05 3.58 -28.46
N ALA A 69 -49.55 4.76 -28.10
CA ALA A 69 -48.79 5.72 -27.29
C ALA A 69 -48.38 5.13 -25.94
N THR A 70 -49.28 4.41 -25.26
CA THR A 70 -48.98 3.78 -23.97
C THR A 70 -47.90 2.70 -24.08
N VAL A 71 -47.93 1.88 -25.12
CA VAL A 71 -46.91 0.84 -25.36
C VAL A 71 -45.55 1.47 -25.66
N ILE A 72 -45.51 2.50 -26.50
CA ILE A 72 -44.26 3.21 -26.81
C ILE A 72 -43.66 3.85 -25.57
N ILE A 73 -44.48 4.50 -24.73
CA ILE A 73 -44.01 5.09 -23.46
C ILE A 73 -43.44 4.01 -22.55
N ARG A 74 -44.13 2.88 -22.37
CA ARG A 74 -43.63 1.77 -21.53
C ARG A 74 -42.34 1.16 -22.06
N VAL A 75 -42.22 0.91 -23.36
CA VAL A 75 -40.98 0.38 -23.96
C VAL A 75 -39.83 1.37 -23.81
N ALA A 76 -40.08 2.67 -24.00
CA ALA A 76 -39.07 3.70 -23.80
C ALA A 76 -38.66 3.83 -22.32
N GLU A 77 -39.61 3.69 -21.39
CA GLU A 77 -39.38 3.70 -19.94
C GLU A 77 -38.59 2.47 -19.50
N ASP A 78 -38.94 1.28 -19.98
CA ASP A 78 -38.24 0.02 -19.71
C ASP A 78 -36.79 0.08 -20.25
N ALA A 79 -36.59 0.59 -21.47
CA ALA A 79 -35.26 0.78 -22.04
C ALA A 79 -34.41 1.75 -21.19
N ARG A 80 -34.99 2.86 -20.73
CA ARG A 80 -34.31 3.81 -19.83
C ARG A 80 -33.98 3.16 -18.49
N SER A 81 -34.90 2.41 -17.89
CA SER A 81 -34.68 1.76 -16.60
C SER A 81 -33.55 0.72 -16.68
N THR A 82 -33.45 -0.02 -17.79
CA THR A 82 -32.39 -1.00 -18.01
C THR A 82 -31.03 -0.32 -18.18
N GLN A 83 -30.97 0.78 -18.94
CA GLN A 83 -29.75 1.57 -19.08
C GLN A 83 -29.29 2.17 -17.74
N VAL A 84 -30.21 2.68 -16.92
CA VAL A 84 -29.90 3.20 -15.58
C VAL A 84 -29.32 2.09 -14.70
N ARG A 85 -29.91 0.89 -14.70
CA ARG A 85 -29.41 -0.26 -13.92
C ARG A 85 -28.01 -0.68 -14.34
N ILE A 86 -27.73 -0.77 -15.64
CA ILE A 86 -26.39 -1.12 -16.15
C ILE A 86 -25.37 -0.04 -15.75
N ALA A 87 -25.74 1.24 -15.88
CA ALA A 87 -24.86 2.34 -15.48
C ALA A 87 -24.60 2.36 -13.97
N GLU A 88 -25.60 2.05 -13.14
CA GLU A 88 -25.46 1.92 -11.70
C GLU A 88 -24.58 0.73 -11.30
N GLN A 89 -24.73 -0.41 -11.96
CA GLN A 89 -23.87 -1.58 -11.74
C GLN A 89 -22.42 -1.29 -12.12
N ALA A 90 -22.16 -0.75 -13.31
CA ALA A 90 -20.81 -0.38 -13.74
C ALA A 90 -20.17 0.65 -12.80
N ARG A 91 -20.96 1.60 -12.28
CA ARG A 91 -20.49 2.57 -11.28
C ARG A 91 -20.16 1.89 -9.95
N SER A 92 -20.99 0.95 -9.50
CA SER A 92 -20.74 0.21 -8.26
C SER A 92 -19.49 -0.67 -8.36
N GLU A 93 -19.28 -1.31 -9.50
CA GLU A 93 -18.08 -2.11 -9.77
C GLU A 93 -16.83 -1.24 -9.79
N SER A 94 -16.87 -0.11 -10.51
CA SER A 94 -15.76 0.84 -10.52
C SER A 94 -15.43 1.39 -9.13
N LEU A 95 -16.43 1.67 -8.29
CA LEU A 95 -16.18 2.10 -6.91
C LEU A 95 -15.51 1.00 -6.08
N ARG A 96 -15.98 -0.24 -6.22
CA ARG A 96 -15.40 -1.39 -5.53
C ARG A 96 -13.95 -1.63 -5.93
N ASP A 97 -13.65 -1.56 -7.23
CA ASP A 97 -12.27 -1.73 -7.73
C ASP A 97 -11.36 -0.61 -7.21
N ASN A 98 -11.84 0.64 -7.21
CA ASN A 98 -11.09 1.76 -6.64
C ASN A 98 -10.81 1.60 -5.13
N ASP A 99 -11.74 1.01 -4.38
CA ASP A 99 -11.56 0.79 -2.95
C ASP A 99 -10.60 -0.37 -2.66
N LEU A 100 -10.60 -1.42 -3.50
CA LEU A 100 -9.60 -2.49 -3.43
C LEU A 100 -8.20 -1.96 -3.74
N ASP A 101 -8.04 -1.15 -4.79
CA ASP A 101 -6.77 -0.53 -5.15
C ASP A 101 -6.24 0.38 -4.04
N ARG A 102 -7.13 1.12 -3.36
CA ARG A 102 -6.75 1.97 -2.21
C ARG A 102 -6.32 1.14 -1.02
N ALA A 103 -7.01 0.04 -0.73
CA ALA A 103 -6.67 -0.85 0.37
C ALA A 103 -5.29 -1.48 0.13
N GLU A 104 -5.04 -2.00 -1.08
CA GLU A 104 -3.74 -2.57 -1.44
C GLU A 104 -2.61 -1.53 -1.33
N LYS A 105 -2.82 -0.31 -1.86
CA LYS A 105 -1.84 0.78 -1.72
C LYS A 105 -1.57 1.17 -0.26
N ALA A 106 -2.58 1.11 0.61
CA ALA A 106 -2.41 1.39 2.02
C ALA A 106 -1.55 0.33 2.73
N GLU A 107 -1.72 -0.95 2.38
CA GLU A 107 -0.86 -2.03 2.88
C GLU A 107 0.59 -1.87 2.41
N TRP A 108 0.80 -1.55 1.13
CA TRP A 108 2.14 -1.23 0.61
C TRP A 108 2.78 -0.03 1.31
N ALA A 109 2.00 1.02 1.59
CA ALA A 109 2.48 2.20 2.29
C ALA A 109 2.91 1.88 3.74
N GLU A 110 2.22 0.95 4.39
CA GLU A 110 2.58 0.47 5.73
C GLU A 110 3.90 -0.32 5.70
N LEU A 111 4.11 -1.19 4.71
CA LEU A 111 5.41 -1.86 4.53
C LEU A 111 6.54 -0.86 4.25
N LEU A 112 6.29 0.14 3.40
CA LEU A 112 7.23 1.23 3.14
C LEU A 112 7.59 1.97 4.44
N ARG A 113 6.60 2.32 5.25
CA ARG A 113 6.81 2.97 6.56
C ARG A 113 7.73 2.14 7.44
N GLN A 114 7.47 0.84 7.58
CA GLN A 114 8.29 -0.06 8.40
C GLN A 114 9.74 -0.15 7.90
N VAL A 115 9.96 -0.16 6.58
CA VAL A 115 11.32 -0.18 5.99
C VAL A 115 12.05 1.15 6.22
N VAL A 116 11.35 2.28 6.14
CA VAL A 116 11.90 3.61 6.47
C VAL A 116 12.28 3.70 7.95
N GLU A 117 11.42 3.21 8.85
CA GLU A 117 11.70 3.18 10.29
C GLU A 117 12.97 2.39 10.64
N VAL A 118 13.26 1.33 9.88
CA VAL A 118 14.49 0.55 10.05
C VAL A 118 15.73 1.36 9.69
N ASP A 119 15.71 2.10 8.58
CA ASP A 119 16.81 3.00 8.19
C ASP A 119 16.98 4.15 9.18
N GLU A 120 15.89 4.79 9.61
CA GLU A 120 15.91 5.87 10.61
C GLU A 120 16.46 5.40 11.96
N SER A 121 16.04 4.22 12.42
CA SER A 121 16.56 3.59 13.64
C SER A 121 18.06 3.32 13.55
N LEU A 122 18.54 2.80 12.40
CA LEU A 122 19.96 2.56 12.17
C LEU A 122 20.76 3.88 12.13
N ALA A 123 20.25 4.90 11.46
CA ALA A 123 20.86 6.22 11.39
C ALA A 123 20.94 6.89 12.78
N ALA A 124 19.89 6.78 13.58
CA ALA A 124 19.86 7.28 14.96
C ALA A 124 20.86 6.52 15.85
N ALA A 125 20.88 5.18 15.78
CA ALA A 125 21.84 4.36 16.50
C ALA A 125 23.28 4.75 16.17
N ARG A 126 23.58 4.95 14.89
CA ARG A 126 24.89 5.43 14.42
C ARG A 126 25.26 6.78 15.05
N GLN A 127 24.36 7.75 15.04
CA GLN A 127 24.64 9.08 15.62
C GLN A 127 24.89 9.00 17.13
N LEU A 128 24.08 8.24 17.86
CA LEU A 128 24.22 8.09 19.31
C LEU A 128 25.52 7.38 19.70
N ILE A 129 25.92 6.36 18.95
CA ILE A 129 27.21 5.68 19.13
C ILE A 129 28.37 6.66 18.92
N LEU A 130 28.32 7.46 17.86
CA LEU A 130 29.36 8.46 17.57
C LEU A 130 29.46 9.54 18.65
N ALA A 131 28.32 9.95 19.22
CA ALA A 131 28.24 11.02 20.21
C ALA A 131 28.77 10.61 21.58
N HIS A 132 28.32 9.46 22.11
CA HIS A 132 28.60 9.09 23.50
C HIS A 132 29.78 8.13 23.65
N LYS A 133 30.02 7.26 22.66
CA LYS A 133 31.11 6.26 22.65
C LYS A 133 31.24 5.39 23.93
N THR A 134 30.21 5.30 24.78
CA THR A 134 30.23 4.50 26.01
C THR A 134 29.67 3.10 25.76
N ALA A 135 30.13 2.05 26.49
CA ALA A 135 29.49 0.73 26.36
C ALA A 135 27.99 0.81 26.60
N LYS A 136 27.53 1.52 27.65
CA LYS A 136 26.10 1.65 27.90
C LYS A 136 25.33 2.08 26.65
N THR A 137 25.80 3.11 25.96
CA THR A 137 25.19 3.55 24.69
C THR A 137 25.21 2.45 23.63
N TYR A 138 26.34 1.76 23.43
CA TYR A 138 26.40 0.64 22.48
C TYR A 138 25.39 -0.48 22.80
N ALA A 139 25.20 -0.82 24.08
CA ALA A 139 24.22 -1.83 24.49
C ALA A 139 22.77 -1.40 24.28
N GLU A 140 22.46 -0.14 24.56
CA GLU A 140 21.14 0.42 24.27
C GLU A 140 20.87 0.44 22.76
N GLN A 141 21.84 0.89 21.96
CA GLN A 141 21.69 0.93 20.51
C GLN A 141 21.62 -0.47 19.89
N TYR A 142 22.31 -1.46 20.45
CA TYR A 142 22.18 -2.85 20.02
C TYR A 142 20.74 -3.38 20.13
N LYS A 143 20.02 -3.01 21.19
CA LYS A 143 18.61 -3.37 21.34
C LYS A 143 17.77 -2.81 20.19
N SER A 144 17.98 -1.54 19.83
CA SER A 144 17.29 -0.92 18.69
C SER A 144 17.60 -1.62 17.36
N LEU A 145 18.84 -2.07 17.16
CA LEU A 145 19.24 -2.84 15.97
C LEU A 145 18.53 -4.20 15.90
N LEU A 146 18.37 -4.89 17.03
CA LEU A 146 17.61 -6.14 17.11
C LEU A 146 16.13 -5.93 16.78
N GLU A 147 15.53 -4.86 17.28
CA GLU A 147 14.14 -4.50 16.96
C GLU A 147 13.98 -4.22 15.45
N SER A 148 14.89 -3.45 14.85
CA SER A 148 14.94 -3.22 13.40
C SER A 148 15.07 -4.53 12.59
N ARG A 149 15.90 -5.46 13.06
CA ARG A 149 16.05 -6.79 12.44
C ARG A 149 14.74 -7.58 12.46
N LEU A 150 14.02 -7.56 13.59
CA LEU A 150 12.73 -8.23 13.72
C LEU A 150 11.66 -7.56 12.84
N THR A 151 11.67 -6.24 12.72
CA THR A 151 10.81 -5.50 11.79
C THR A 151 11.05 -5.92 10.34
N LEU A 152 12.31 -5.95 9.87
CA LEU A 152 12.60 -6.43 8.51
C LEU A 152 12.16 -7.88 8.28
N ARG A 153 12.35 -8.77 9.25
CA ARG A 153 11.86 -10.15 9.15
C ARG A 153 10.34 -10.21 9.01
N ARG A 154 9.60 -9.36 9.73
CA ARG A 154 8.13 -9.27 9.62
C ARG A 154 7.72 -8.79 8.23
N VAL A 155 8.35 -7.73 7.71
CA VAL A 155 8.12 -7.23 6.35
C VAL A 155 8.37 -8.34 5.31
N ILE A 156 9.49 -9.06 5.40
CA ILE A 156 9.83 -10.14 4.45
C ILE A 156 8.82 -11.30 4.48
N LEU A 157 8.23 -11.58 5.65
CA LEU A 157 7.26 -12.66 5.84
C LEU A 157 5.82 -12.22 5.63
N ASP A 158 5.59 -10.94 5.32
CA ASP A 158 4.25 -10.40 5.09
C ASP A 158 3.58 -11.12 3.88
N PRO A 159 2.28 -11.50 3.97
CA PRO A 159 1.59 -12.16 2.86
C PRO A 159 1.60 -11.37 1.56
N LEU A 160 1.51 -10.04 1.62
CA LEU A 160 1.60 -9.17 0.44
C LEU A 160 2.97 -9.32 -0.21
N MET A 161 4.02 -9.42 0.61
CA MET A 161 5.40 -9.66 0.13
C MET A 161 5.66 -11.08 -0.36
N ALA A 162 5.00 -12.07 0.22
CA ALA A 162 5.09 -13.44 -0.27
C ALA A 162 4.45 -13.62 -1.65
N ASN A 163 3.37 -12.87 -1.92
CA ASN A 163 2.66 -12.89 -3.19
C ASN A 163 3.31 -12.00 -4.26
N ASP A 164 4.18 -11.07 -3.87
CA ASP A 164 4.84 -10.18 -4.80
C ASP A 164 5.86 -10.91 -5.72
N THR A 165 5.78 -10.55 -6.99
CA THR A 165 6.61 -11.13 -8.05
C THR A 165 7.98 -10.46 -8.17
N SER A 166 8.19 -9.30 -7.52
CA SER A 166 9.47 -8.59 -7.55
C SER A 166 10.56 -9.37 -6.81
N LYS A 167 11.43 -10.01 -7.58
CA LYS A 167 12.64 -10.66 -7.05
C LYS A 167 13.61 -9.64 -6.48
N ASP A 168 13.64 -8.45 -7.06
CA ASP A 168 14.58 -7.38 -6.70
C ASP A 168 14.25 -6.80 -5.32
N LEU A 169 12.97 -6.58 -5.01
CA LEU A 169 12.56 -6.11 -3.69
C LEU A 169 12.93 -7.11 -2.59
N ARG A 170 12.63 -8.40 -2.80
CA ARG A 170 13.01 -9.47 -1.86
C ARG A 170 14.51 -9.58 -1.68
N ALA A 171 15.28 -9.46 -2.77
CA ALA A 171 16.75 -9.48 -2.70
C ALA A 171 17.32 -8.26 -1.97
N ALA A 172 16.74 -7.07 -2.17
CA ALA A 172 17.13 -5.85 -1.47
C ALA A 172 16.83 -5.94 0.04
N LEU A 173 15.61 -6.33 0.42
CA LEU A 173 15.24 -6.53 1.83
C LEU A 173 16.11 -7.61 2.49
N ARG A 174 16.44 -8.68 1.76
CA ARG A 174 17.32 -9.75 2.26
C ARG A 174 18.73 -9.24 2.54
N ARG A 175 19.33 -8.45 1.64
CA ARG A 175 20.65 -7.83 1.87
C ARG A 175 20.64 -6.88 3.07
N MET A 176 19.58 -6.09 3.26
CA MET A 176 19.42 -5.28 4.47
C MET A 176 19.39 -6.15 5.73
N LEU A 177 18.66 -7.27 5.71
CA LEU A 177 18.58 -8.20 6.82
C LEU A 177 19.92 -8.87 7.11
N ASP A 178 20.61 -9.37 6.08
CA ASP A 178 21.91 -10.03 6.20
C ASP A 178 22.97 -9.06 6.77
N TYR A 179 22.91 -7.77 6.40
CA TYR A 179 23.74 -6.72 7.00
C TYR A 179 23.48 -6.57 8.51
N LEU A 180 22.21 -6.47 8.93
CA LEU A 180 21.86 -6.38 10.36
C LEU A 180 22.24 -7.65 11.13
N GLU A 181 22.15 -8.83 10.50
CA GLU A 181 22.60 -10.10 11.08
C GLU A 181 24.12 -10.14 11.26
N ALA A 182 24.88 -9.66 10.27
CA ALA A 182 26.33 -9.53 10.37
C ALA A 182 26.74 -8.56 11.49
N LEU A 183 26.07 -7.40 11.57
CA LEU A 183 26.30 -6.41 12.62
C LEU A 183 25.97 -6.97 14.01
N SER A 184 24.87 -7.71 14.13
CA SER A 184 24.48 -8.34 15.40
C SER A 184 25.46 -9.43 15.82
N SER A 185 25.90 -10.25 14.87
CA SER A 185 26.86 -11.33 15.13
C SER A 185 28.23 -10.79 15.55
N GLU A 186 28.67 -9.70 14.92
CA GLU A 186 29.89 -8.98 15.31
C GLU A 186 29.77 -8.44 16.74
N TYR A 187 28.65 -7.81 17.07
CA TYR A 187 28.39 -7.31 18.42
C TYR A 187 28.43 -8.44 19.45
N GLU A 188 27.68 -9.53 19.25
CA GLU A 188 27.65 -10.65 20.20
C GLU A 188 29.04 -11.27 20.44
N ARG A 189 29.84 -11.40 19.38
CA ARG A 189 31.18 -12.00 19.44
C ARG A 189 32.20 -11.09 20.11
N GLU A 190 32.27 -9.83 19.68
CA GLU A 190 33.40 -8.94 19.98
C GLU A 190 33.11 -7.96 21.11
N TYR A 191 31.85 -7.55 21.26
CA TYR A 191 31.47 -6.54 22.23
C TYR A 191 31.20 -7.14 23.62
N LEU A 192 30.76 -8.39 23.73
CA LEU A 192 30.56 -9.03 25.04
C LEU A 192 31.84 -9.01 25.93
N PRO A 193 33.04 -9.33 25.41
CA PRO A 193 34.30 -9.12 26.13
C PRO A 193 34.51 -7.67 26.57
N VAL A 194 34.22 -6.70 25.69
CA VAL A 194 34.36 -5.26 26.01
C VAL A 194 33.43 -4.87 27.15
N ALA A 195 32.16 -5.26 27.09
CA ALA A 195 31.18 -4.94 28.12
C ALA A 195 31.57 -5.51 29.49
N ARG A 196 32.12 -6.73 29.51
CA ARG A 196 32.65 -7.33 30.74
C ARG A 196 33.84 -6.56 31.27
N GLN A 197 34.79 -6.18 30.40
CA GLN A 197 35.93 -5.38 30.80
C GLN A 197 35.50 -3.99 31.31
N GLN A 198 34.51 -3.35 30.68
CA GLN A 198 34.03 -2.05 31.12
C GLN A 198 33.45 -2.10 32.52
N ARG A 199 32.71 -3.15 32.89
CA ARG A 199 32.19 -3.30 34.27
C ARG A 199 33.33 -3.36 35.29
N LEU A 200 34.39 -4.12 34.98
CA LEU A 200 35.57 -4.20 35.83
C LEU A 200 36.29 -2.85 35.93
N ASP A 201 36.42 -2.14 34.81
CA ASP A 201 37.03 -0.82 34.76
C ASP A 201 36.22 0.20 35.58
N GLU A 202 34.89 0.19 35.49
CA GLU A 202 33.97 1.04 36.26
C GLU A 202 34.04 0.77 37.77
N GLU A 203 34.09 -0.50 38.18
CA GLU A 203 34.27 -0.88 39.58
C GLU A 203 35.64 -0.43 40.11
N CYS A 204 36.71 -0.61 39.32
CA CYS A 204 38.06 -0.16 39.67
C CYS A 204 38.12 1.36 39.84
N VAL A 205 37.57 2.12 38.90
CA VAL A 205 37.49 3.59 38.97
C VAL A 205 36.68 4.01 40.20
N THR A 206 35.57 3.34 40.51
CA THR A 206 34.76 3.65 41.70
C THR A 206 35.56 3.47 43.00
N VAL A 207 36.34 2.39 43.11
CA VAL A 207 37.22 2.13 44.26
C VAL A 207 38.32 3.19 44.36
N LEU A 208 38.96 3.54 43.23
CA LEU A 208 40.01 4.56 43.17
C LEU A 208 39.48 5.96 43.58
N VAL A 209 38.31 6.35 43.07
CA VAL A 209 37.67 7.63 43.42
C VAL A 209 37.35 7.67 44.91
N ARG A 210 36.86 6.57 45.49
CA ARG A 210 36.59 6.50 46.94
C ARG A 210 37.86 6.65 47.76
N ALA A 211 38.92 5.92 47.41
CA ALA A 211 40.22 6.04 48.09
C ALA A 211 40.77 7.47 48.01
N LEU A 212 40.64 8.13 46.85
CA LEU A 212 41.05 9.52 46.66
C LEU A 212 40.21 10.53 47.46
N ALA A 213 38.92 10.25 47.66
CA ALA A 213 38.05 11.07 48.49
C ALA A 213 38.41 10.99 49.97
N GLU A 214 38.89 9.83 50.43
CA GLU A 214 39.35 9.60 51.80
C GLU A 214 40.75 10.20 52.06
N THR A 215 41.60 10.31 51.04
CA THR A 215 42.90 10.99 51.17
C THR A 215 42.77 12.52 51.28
N THR A 216 43.48 13.08 52.24
CA THR A 216 43.66 14.53 52.43
C THR A 216 44.17 15.18 51.14
N PRO A 217 43.72 16.40 50.77
CA PRO A 217 44.15 17.05 49.52
C PRO A 217 45.68 17.19 49.37
N ALA A 218 46.41 17.32 50.48
CA ALA A 218 47.87 17.41 50.50
C ALA A 218 48.57 16.10 50.11
N ASP A 219 47.91 14.95 50.29
CA ASP A 219 48.48 13.61 50.05
C ASP A 219 48.06 13.02 48.69
N ARG A 220 47.26 13.75 47.90
CA ARG A 220 46.83 13.29 46.57
C ARG A 220 48.01 13.34 45.61
N SER A 221 48.56 12.19 45.27
CA SER A 221 49.62 12.10 44.27
C SER A 221 49.06 12.40 42.87
N SER A 222 49.82 13.17 42.08
CA SER A 222 49.50 13.43 40.66
C SER A 222 49.34 12.14 39.84
N SER A 223 50.05 11.07 40.24
CA SER A 223 49.96 9.74 39.63
C SER A 223 48.63 9.03 39.87
N ALA A 224 47.96 9.24 40.99
CA ALA A 224 46.65 8.64 41.24
C ALA A 224 45.55 9.36 40.44
N LEU A 225 45.71 10.68 40.25
CA LEU A 225 44.83 11.45 39.38
C LEU A 225 45.02 11.04 37.91
N SER A 226 46.25 10.85 37.44
CA SER A 226 46.49 10.44 36.04
C SER A 226 45.81 9.10 35.70
N GLN A 227 45.81 8.14 36.62
CA GLN A 227 45.14 6.84 36.43
C GLN A 227 43.61 6.95 36.24
N LEU A 228 42.97 8.01 36.76
CA LEU A 228 41.54 8.26 36.54
C LEU A 228 41.25 8.83 35.14
N TYR A 229 42.23 9.48 34.51
CA TYR A 229 42.09 10.09 33.19
C TYR A 229 42.65 9.20 32.07
N ASP A 230 43.43 8.18 32.41
CA ASP A 230 43.95 7.24 31.43
C ASP A 230 42.81 6.41 30.80
N PRO A 231 42.84 6.19 29.47
CA PRO A 231 41.86 5.34 28.82
C PRO A 231 41.84 3.95 29.44
N THR A 232 40.65 3.52 29.85
CA THR A 232 40.45 2.20 30.45
C THR A 232 40.75 1.09 29.43
N GLN A 233 40.93 -0.14 29.91
CA GLN A 233 41.23 -1.26 29.03
C GLN A 233 40.08 -1.54 28.04
N ALA A 234 38.83 -1.41 28.49
CA ALA A 234 37.66 -1.52 27.63
C ALA A 234 37.67 -0.48 26.51
N TRP A 235 38.12 0.75 26.80
CA TRP A 235 38.25 1.80 25.79
C TRP A 235 39.28 1.42 24.72
N LYS A 236 40.46 0.93 25.13
CA LYS A 236 41.49 0.46 24.19
C LYS A 236 40.98 -0.69 23.31
N MET A 237 40.14 -1.57 23.85
CA MET A 237 39.50 -2.63 23.07
C MET A 237 38.51 -2.08 22.04
N LEU A 238 37.75 -1.03 22.37
CA LEU A 238 36.83 -0.36 21.44
C LEU A 238 37.56 0.46 20.36
N GLU A 239 38.74 0.99 20.68
CA GLU A 239 39.57 1.72 19.70
C GLU A 239 40.15 0.81 18.62
N ASP A 240 40.27 -0.49 18.89
CA ASP A 240 40.68 -1.47 17.90
C ASP A 240 39.58 -1.75 16.86
N ARG A 241 39.50 -0.85 15.88
CA ARG A 241 38.54 -0.91 14.78
C ARG A 241 38.67 -2.18 13.91
N SER A 242 39.79 -2.89 14.00
CA SER A 242 39.98 -4.14 13.24
C SER A 242 39.09 -5.28 13.75
N ARG A 243 38.71 -5.20 15.03
CA ARG A 243 37.79 -6.15 15.67
C ARG A 243 36.33 -5.90 15.33
N PHE A 244 36.01 -4.70 14.86
CA PHE A 244 34.64 -4.26 14.58
C PHE A 244 34.47 -3.81 13.11
N PRO A 245 34.78 -4.65 12.11
CA PRO A 245 34.77 -4.22 10.70
C PRO A 245 33.39 -3.73 10.22
N VAL A 246 32.29 -4.39 10.61
CA VAL A 246 30.92 -4.03 10.18
C VAL A 246 30.46 -2.75 10.86
N LEU A 247 30.61 -2.65 12.18
CA LEU A 247 30.31 -1.45 12.95
C LEU A 247 31.19 -0.27 12.50
N ASN A 248 32.47 -0.48 12.22
CA ASN A 248 33.33 0.56 11.68
C ASN A 248 32.85 1.02 10.28
N GLY A 249 32.32 0.11 9.46
CA GLY A 249 31.60 0.44 8.23
C GLY A 249 30.39 1.34 8.48
N LEU A 250 29.55 0.98 9.46
CA LEU A 250 28.39 1.78 9.88
C LEU A 250 28.79 3.18 10.34
N LEU A 251 29.86 3.30 11.13
CA LEU A 251 30.28 4.58 11.72
C LEU A 251 30.94 5.52 10.70
N GLN A 252 31.58 5.00 9.65
CA GLN A 252 32.21 5.82 8.61
C GLN A 252 31.16 6.42 7.65
N PRO A 253 31.04 7.76 7.54
CA PRO A 253 30.00 8.38 6.72
C PRO A 253 29.99 7.93 5.25
N SER A 254 31.18 7.81 4.64
CA SER A 254 31.33 7.35 3.26
C SER A 254 30.91 5.90 3.09
N LYS A 255 31.39 5.01 3.96
CA LYS A 255 31.05 3.58 3.91
C LYS A 255 29.60 3.29 4.24
N TYR A 256 28.97 4.09 5.10
CA TYR A 256 27.54 3.95 5.37
C TYR A 256 26.73 4.35 4.14
N ARG A 257 26.97 5.58 3.62
CA ARG A 257 26.23 6.13 2.48
C ARG A 257 26.33 5.26 1.23
N ASP A 258 27.52 4.76 0.95
CA ASP A 258 27.81 3.92 -0.23
C ASP A 258 27.81 2.43 0.15
N GLY A 259 27.30 2.09 1.34
CA GLY A 259 27.32 0.75 1.88
C GLY A 259 26.17 -0.10 1.36
N GLU A 260 26.37 -1.42 1.44
CA GLU A 260 25.39 -2.41 0.98
C GLU A 260 24.00 -2.20 1.58
N PHE A 261 23.92 -1.80 2.86
CA PHE A 261 22.65 -1.50 3.52
C PHE A 261 21.93 -0.33 2.85
N THR A 262 22.58 0.84 2.72
CA THR A 262 21.94 2.05 2.18
C THR A 262 21.61 1.89 0.69
N THR A 263 22.45 1.21 -0.08
CA THR A 263 22.13 0.86 -1.47
C THR A 263 20.88 -0.02 -1.54
N SER A 264 20.82 -1.10 -0.75
CA SER A 264 19.68 -2.01 -0.73
C SER A 264 18.40 -1.34 -0.20
N TYR A 265 18.53 -0.45 0.79
CA TYR A 265 17.42 0.36 1.28
C TYR A 265 16.85 1.27 0.20
N ASN A 266 17.70 1.99 -0.54
CA ASN A 266 17.24 2.88 -1.60
C ASN A 266 16.55 2.12 -2.74
N GLU A 267 17.05 0.93 -3.08
CA GLU A 267 16.41 0.03 -4.04
C GLU A 267 15.04 -0.43 -3.54
N ALA A 268 14.96 -0.98 -2.32
CA ALA A 268 13.71 -1.44 -1.72
C ALA A 268 12.68 -0.31 -1.61
N LYS A 269 13.11 0.87 -1.14
CA LYS A 269 12.29 2.08 -1.03
C LYS A 269 11.71 2.49 -2.37
N THR A 270 12.51 2.51 -3.43
CA THR A 270 12.07 2.91 -4.76
C THR A 270 10.99 1.96 -5.30
N ILE A 271 11.17 0.66 -5.11
CA ILE A 271 10.19 -0.34 -5.54
C ILE A 271 8.90 -0.21 -4.73
N LEU A 272 9.00 -0.08 -3.40
CA LEU A 272 7.84 0.11 -2.53
C LEU A 272 7.07 1.40 -2.83
N GLU A 273 7.77 2.50 -3.11
CA GLU A 273 7.14 3.76 -3.54
C GLU A 273 6.38 3.58 -4.86
N SER A 274 6.91 2.79 -5.81
CA SER A 274 6.20 2.45 -7.04
C SER A 274 4.91 1.67 -6.76
N HIS A 275 4.92 0.69 -5.86
CA HIS A 275 3.70 -0.03 -5.46
C HIS A 275 2.66 0.88 -4.78
N CYS A 276 3.12 1.90 -4.05
CA CYS A 276 2.25 2.92 -3.46
C CYS A 276 1.67 3.90 -4.50
N GLY A 277 2.12 3.87 -5.76
CA GLY A 277 1.78 4.86 -6.78
C GLY A 277 2.44 6.23 -6.52
N ILE A 278 3.52 6.27 -5.73
CA ILE A 278 4.31 7.48 -5.49
C ILE A 278 5.31 7.61 -6.63
N GLU A 279 4.93 8.34 -7.67
CA GLU A 279 5.87 8.71 -8.73
C GLU A 279 6.86 9.75 -8.20
N ARG A 280 8.08 9.33 -7.85
CA ARG A 280 9.18 10.28 -7.75
C ARG A 280 9.42 10.84 -9.14
N LYS A 281 9.04 12.10 -9.37
CA LYS A 281 9.65 12.89 -10.42
C LYS A 281 11.14 12.94 -10.10
N VAL A 282 11.91 12.05 -10.72
CA VAL A 282 13.36 12.13 -10.70
C VAL A 282 13.65 13.45 -11.40
N SER A 283 13.79 14.50 -10.58
CA SER A 283 14.27 15.79 -11.04
C SER A 283 15.73 15.56 -11.36
N ILE A 284 15.98 15.02 -12.55
CA ILE A 284 17.26 15.10 -13.21
C ILE A 284 17.38 16.58 -13.61
N ALA A 285 17.54 17.45 -12.62
CA ALA A 285 18.14 18.75 -12.89
C ALA A 285 19.52 18.39 -13.45
N PRO A 286 19.80 18.68 -14.73
CA PRO A 286 21.12 18.42 -15.26
C PRO A 286 22.08 19.19 -14.36
N ILE A 287 22.98 18.47 -13.70
CA ILE A 287 24.12 19.09 -13.05
C ILE A 287 24.90 19.72 -14.20
N ILE A 288 24.59 20.98 -14.49
CA ILE A 288 25.40 21.82 -15.34
C ILE A 288 26.70 21.93 -14.57
N LEU A 289 27.64 21.03 -14.88
CA LEU A 289 29.04 21.12 -14.49
C LEU A 289 29.55 22.42 -15.11
N GLY A 290 29.38 23.52 -14.36
CA GLY A 290 29.99 24.79 -14.66
C GLY A 290 31.49 24.55 -14.71
N ASN A 291 32.06 24.68 -15.91
CA ASN A 291 33.49 24.73 -16.17
C ASN A 291 34.16 25.69 -15.18
N VAL A 292 34.76 25.15 -14.12
CA VAL A 292 35.71 25.89 -13.30
C VAL A 292 36.99 25.96 -14.12
N LYS A 293 37.25 27.12 -14.74
CA LYS A 293 38.54 27.43 -15.34
C LYS A 293 39.60 27.41 -14.23
N PRO A 294 40.73 26.69 -14.40
CA PRO A 294 41.88 26.88 -13.53
C PRO A 294 42.48 28.27 -13.79
N THR A 295 42.63 29.06 -12.73
CA THR A 295 43.47 30.27 -12.69
C THR A 295 44.69 30.00 -11.83
#